data_AF-A0A953U1U5-F1
#
_entry.id   AF-A0A953U1U5-F1
#
_cell.length_a   1.000
_cell.length_b   1.000
_cell.length_c   1.000
_cell.angle_alpha   90.00
_cell.angle_beta   90.00
_cell.angle_gamma   90.00
#
_symmetry.space_group_name_H-M   'P 1'
#
loop_
_entity.id
_entity.type
_entity.pdbx_description
1 polymer ?
#
loop_
_entity_poly.entity_id
_entity_poly.type
_entity_poly.pdbx_seq_one_letter_code
_entity_poly.pdbx_strand_id
1 'polypeptide(L)'
;GEISFCAYNTGIGWRKILENMYKNASVAEWYKTHGKHAIYAKGKEVELETTQHSLYVNAQDAARVRAKEHDIPITAAEEERLRRKTAWEAQQARKLYEELVLKVPKAELVQIGSTSKTAKEEKVPV
;
A
#
# COMPACT_ATOMS: atom_id res chain seq x y z
N GLY A 1 -16.52 -7.12 27.07
CA GLY A 1 -15.28 -7.15 27.86
C GLY A 1 -15.04 -5.77 28.39
N GLU A 2 -14.91 -5.62 29.70
CA GLU A 2 -14.65 -4.33 30.34
C GLU A 2 -13.17 -3.96 30.19
N ILE A 3 -12.90 -2.74 29.72
CA ILE A 3 -11.55 -2.21 29.59
C ILE A 3 -11.29 -1.35 30.82
N SER A 4 -10.16 -1.55 31.50
CA SER A 4 -9.81 -0.75 32.68
C SER A 4 -9.61 0.73 32.32
N PHE A 5 -10.00 1.63 33.23
CA PHE A 5 -9.91 3.08 33.01
C PHE A 5 -8.48 3.55 32.68
N CYS A 6 -7.47 2.93 33.29
CA CYS A 6 -6.07 3.19 32.94
C CYS A 6 -5.77 2.73 31.52
N ALA A 7 -6.15 1.51 31.10
CA ALA A 7 -5.93 1.04 29.72
C ALA A 7 -6.59 1.95 28.66
N TYR A 8 -7.73 2.58 29.00
CA TYR A 8 -8.39 3.55 28.14
C TYR A 8 -7.58 4.85 27.93
N ASN A 9 -6.88 5.33 28.96
CA ASN A 9 -6.24 6.64 28.96
C ASN A 9 -4.70 6.61 28.77
N THR A 10 -4.00 5.57 29.23
CA THR A 10 -2.53 5.52 29.30
C THR A 10 -1.89 4.60 28.27
N GLY A 11 -1.91 5.02 27.00
CA GLY A 11 -0.80 4.75 26.08
C GLY A 11 -0.95 3.61 25.06
N ILE A 12 -1.84 2.63 25.27
CA ILE A 12 -2.03 1.53 24.29
C ILE A 12 -2.95 1.94 23.11
N GLY A 13 -3.56 3.12 23.20
CA GLY A 13 -4.41 3.65 22.12
C GLY A 13 -5.81 3.03 22.05
N TRP A 14 -6.28 2.38 23.13
CA TRP A 14 -7.62 1.80 23.22
C TRP A 14 -8.74 2.79 22.90
N ARG A 15 -8.61 4.05 23.37
CA ARG A 15 -9.53 5.13 22.99
C ARG A 15 -9.65 5.26 21.46
N LYS A 16 -8.52 5.31 20.75
CA LYS A 16 -8.49 5.47 19.28
C LYS A 16 -9.08 4.26 18.56
N ILE A 17 -8.88 3.05 19.10
CA ILE A 17 -9.45 1.82 18.54
C ILE A 17 -10.97 1.81 18.70
N LEU A 18 -11.46 2.11 19.91
CA LEU A 18 -12.90 2.19 20.19
C LEU A 18 -13.57 3.30 19.39
N GLU A 19 -12.99 4.51 19.38
CA GLU A 19 -13.51 5.65 18.61
C GLU A 19 -13.60 5.34 17.12
N ASN A 20 -12.62 4.64 16.55
CA ASN A 20 -12.66 4.22 15.15
C ASN A 20 -13.65 3.09 14.90
N MET A 21 -13.80 2.14 15.83
CA MET A 21 -14.70 1.00 15.69
C MET A 21 -16.17 1.41 15.73
N TYR A 22 -16.52 2.39 16.56
CA TYR A 22 -17.88 2.95 16.66
C TYR A 22 -18.08 4.20 15.77
N LYS A 23 -17.14 4.47 14.86
CA LYS A 23 -17.27 5.59 13.94
C LYS A 23 -18.28 5.26 12.85
N ASN A 24 -19.41 5.96 12.85
CA ASN A 24 -20.49 5.72 11.88
C ASN A 24 -20.21 6.31 10.48
N ALA A 25 -19.42 7.39 10.40
CA ALA A 25 -18.97 7.97 9.13
C ALA A 25 -17.71 8.79 9.33
N SER A 26 -16.82 8.79 8.34
CA SER A 26 -15.77 9.80 8.22
C SER A 26 -16.30 11.10 7.62
N VAL A 27 -15.67 12.23 7.95
CA VAL A 27 -15.97 13.53 7.33
C VAL A 27 -15.88 13.44 5.80
N ALA A 28 -14.98 12.62 5.27
CA ALA A 28 -14.86 12.37 3.84
C ALA A 28 -16.07 11.61 3.26
N GLU A 29 -16.59 10.60 3.94
CA GLU A 29 -17.82 9.88 3.53
C GLU A 29 -19.06 10.77 3.68
N TRP A 30 -19.12 11.57 4.73
CA TRP A 30 -20.18 12.57 4.92
C TRP A 30 -20.20 13.58 3.77
N TYR A 31 -19.04 14.15 3.39
CA TYR A 31 -18.96 15.08 2.27
C TYR A 31 -19.24 14.43 0.91
N LYS A 32 -18.95 13.14 0.73
CA LYS A 32 -19.32 12.41 -0.49
C LYS A 32 -20.84 12.23 -0.63
N THR A 33 -21.53 12.02 0.47
CA THR A 33 -22.97 11.70 0.49
C THR A 33 -23.85 12.94 0.57
N HIS A 34 -23.44 13.95 1.34
CA HIS A 34 -24.24 15.14 1.63
C HIS A 34 -23.64 16.43 1.02
N GLY A 35 -22.48 16.36 0.37
CA GLY A 35 -21.75 17.53 -0.13
C GLY A 35 -21.03 18.31 0.99
N LYS A 36 -20.19 19.28 0.62
CA LYS A 36 -19.71 20.30 1.59
C LYS A 36 -20.84 21.31 1.84
N HIS A 37 -20.89 21.89 3.05
CA HIS A 37 -21.96 22.79 3.50
C HIS A 37 -22.33 23.82 2.43
N ALA A 38 -23.63 24.16 2.36
CA ALA A 38 -24.15 25.22 1.50
C ALA A 38 -23.33 26.51 1.67
N ILE A 39 -22.92 27.11 0.56
CA ILE A 39 -22.16 28.35 0.55
C ILE A 39 -23.15 29.49 0.83
N TYR A 40 -23.18 29.99 2.07
CA TYR A 40 -23.97 31.16 2.42
C TYR A 40 -23.14 32.44 2.19
N ALA A 41 -23.30 33.08 1.04
CA ALA A 41 -22.79 34.43 0.83
C ALA A 41 -23.85 35.46 1.26
N LYS A 42 -23.62 36.20 2.35
CA LYS A 42 -24.55 37.23 2.87
C LYS A 42 -26.01 36.76 3.01
N GLY A 43 -26.22 35.55 3.55
CA GLY A 43 -27.56 35.02 3.80
C GLY A 43 -28.32 34.55 2.54
N LYS A 44 -27.64 34.41 1.40
CA LYS A 44 -28.19 33.74 0.21
C LYS A 44 -27.60 32.35 0.06
N GLU A 45 -28.48 31.38 -0.17
CA GLU A 45 -28.13 30.02 -0.56
C GLU A 45 -27.59 30.03 -2.00
N VAL A 46 -26.37 29.51 -2.18
CA VAL A 46 -25.74 29.35 -3.49
C VAL A 46 -25.42 27.87 -3.67
N GLU A 47 -26.32 27.15 -4.35
CA GLU A 47 -26.11 25.76 -4.71
C GLU A 47 -25.04 25.64 -5.81
N LEU A 48 -24.24 24.58 -5.75
CA LEU A 48 -23.33 24.23 -6.83
C LEU A 48 -24.12 23.53 -7.93
N GLU A 49 -24.03 24.01 -9.17
CA GLU A 49 -24.78 23.46 -10.31
C GLU A 49 -24.45 21.97 -10.57
N THR A 50 -23.21 21.54 -10.30
CA THR A 50 -22.79 20.14 -10.43
C THR A 50 -21.67 19.76 -9.45
N THR A 51 -21.65 18.50 -9.02
CA THR A 51 -20.55 17.90 -8.22
C THR A 51 -19.59 17.09 -9.09
N GLN A 52 -19.74 17.11 -10.41
CA GLN A 52 -18.87 16.40 -11.34
C GLN A 52 -17.62 17.24 -11.58
N HIS A 53 -16.45 16.64 -11.34
CA HIS A 53 -15.16 17.30 -11.51
C HIS A 53 -14.33 16.53 -12.52
N SER A 54 -13.75 17.23 -13.49
CA SER A 54 -12.72 16.68 -14.38
C SER A 54 -11.36 17.22 -13.96
N LEU A 55 -10.45 16.34 -13.56
CA LEU A 55 -9.04 16.69 -13.35
C LEU A 55 -8.28 16.44 -14.65
N TYR A 56 -7.77 17.48 -15.28
CA TYR A 56 -6.83 17.35 -16.39
C TYR A 56 -5.41 17.51 -15.85
N VAL A 57 -4.62 16.44 -15.90
CA VAL A 57 -3.21 16.48 -15.52
C VAL A 57 -2.40 16.82 -16.76
N ASN A 58 -1.62 17.90 -16.71
CA ASN A 58 -0.70 18.23 -17.78
C ASN A 58 0.39 17.16 -17.88
N ALA A 59 0.44 16.47 -19.02
CA ALA A 59 1.39 15.39 -19.27
C ALA A 59 2.86 15.86 -19.14
N GLN A 60 3.16 17.11 -19.54
CA GLN A 60 4.51 17.68 -19.44
C GLN A 60 4.94 17.84 -17.97
N ASP A 61 4.03 18.32 -17.11
CA ASP A 61 4.30 18.49 -15.69
C ASP A 61 4.41 17.15 -14.97
N ALA A 62 3.57 16.17 -15.33
CA ALA A 62 3.62 14.82 -14.78
C ALA A 62 4.90 14.08 -15.15
N ALA A 63 5.43 14.32 -16.36
CA ALA A 63 6.68 13.72 -16.82
C ALA A 63 7.94 14.43 -16.30
N ARG A 64 7.81 15.58 -15.63
CA ARG A 64 8.95 16.34 -15.12
C ARG A 64 9.59 15.60 -13.93
N VAL A 65 10.70 14.92 -14.20
CA VAL A 65 11.52 14.26 -13.19
C VAL A 65 12.59 15.24 -12.68
N ARG A 66 12.82 15.28 -11.36
CA ARG A 66 13.98 15.98 -10.81
C ARG A 66 15.25 15.19 -11.11
N ALA A 67 16.23 15.81 -11.76
CA ALA A 67 17.54 15.22 -11.93
C ALA A 67 18.19 15.00 -10.56
N LYS A 68 18.69 13.79 -10.30
CA LYS A 68 19.49 13.50 -9.10
C LYS A 68 20.91 13.96 -9.41
N GLU A 69 21.44 14.93 -8.65
CA GLU A 69 22.76 15.52 -8.90
C GLU A 69 23.92 14.56 -8.58
N HIS A 70 23.66 13.57 -7.71
CA HIS A 70 24.69 12.65 -7.21
C HIS A 70 24.18 11.20 -7.14
N ASP A 71 25.04 10.24 -7.49
CA ASP A 71 24.76 8.79 -7.44
C ASP A 71 24.88 8.16 -6.04
N ILE A 72 25.06 9.00 -5.02
CA ILE A 72 25.19 8.56 -3.63
C ILE A 72 23.80 8.55 -2.98
N PRO A 73 23.44 7.53 -2.19
CA PRO A 73 22.21 7.56 -1.39
C PRO A 73 22.26 8.73 -0.41
N ILE A 74 21.23 9.56 -0.40
CA ILE A 74 21.17 10.79 0.41
C ILE A 74 20.39 10.53 1.71
N THR A 75 19.47 9.58 1.69
CA THR A 75 18.59 9.25 2.82
C THR A 75 18.97 7.90 3.41
N ALA A 76 18.88 7.74 4.73
CA ALA A 76 19.12 6.47 5.42
C ALA A 76 18.29 5.29 4.83
N ALA A 77 17.06 5.55 4.39
CA ALA A 77 16.22 4.56 3.72
C ALA A 77 16.77 4.11 2.35
N GLU A 78 17.44 5.02 1.62
CA GLU A 78 18.11 4.68 0.36
C GLU A 78 19.36 3.83 0.62
N GLU A 79 20.16 4.18 1.63
CA GLU A 79 21.33 3.40 2.05
C GLU A 79 20.94 1.98 2.48
N GLU A 80 19.89 1.84 3.28
CA GLU A 80 19.39 0.55 3.73
C GLU A 80 18.87 -0.31 2.56
N ARG A 81 18.16 0.30 1.61
CA ARG A 81 17.74 -0.38 0.37
C ARG A 81 18.94 -0.87 -0.43
N LEU A 82 19.97 -0.05 -0.57
CA LEU A 82 21.19 -0.42 -1.29
C LEU A 82 21.88 -1.59 -0.59
N ARG A 83 22.04 -1.54 0.74
CA ARG A 83 22.62 -2.66 1.52
C ARG A 83 21.82 -3.95 1.41
N ARG A 84 20.48 -3.85 1.42
CA ARG A 84 19.61 -5.03 1.22
C ARG A 84 19.78 -5.61 -0.18
N LYS A 85 19.87 -4.75 -1.19
CA LYS A 85 20.06 -5.16 -2.59
C LYS A 85 21.41 -5.85 -2.79
N THR A 86 22.50 -5.26 -2.28
CA THR A 86 23.85 -5.86 -2.40
C THR A 86 23.96 -7.18 -1.64
N ALA A 87 23.36 -7.29 -0.45
CA ALA A 87 23.32 -8.55 0.29
C ALA A 87 22.54 -9.64 -0.48
N TRP A 88 21.42 -9.29 -1.10
CA TRP A 88 20.66 -10.20 -1.94
C TRP A 88 21.46 -10.65 -3.17
N GLU A 89 22.08 -9.71 -3.89
CA GLU A 89 22.93 -10.00 -5.05
C GLU A 89 24.11 -10.90 -4.68
N ALA A 90 24.76 -10.64 -3.54
CA ALA A 90 25.84 -11.49 -3.02
C ALA A 90 25.35 -12.91 -2.69
N GLN A 91 24.15 -13.06 -2.13
CA GLN A 91 23.55 -14.38 -1.91
C GLN A 91 23.26 -15.11 -3.23
N GLN A 92 22.74 -14.40 -4.23
CA GLN A 92 22.49 -14.98 -5.56
C GLN A 92 23.80 -15.41 -6.23
N ALA A 93 24.83 -14.56 -6.18
CA ALA A 93 26.15 -14.88 -6.72
C ALA A 93 26.78 -16.10 -6.04
N ARG A 94 26.64 -16.23 -4.71
CA ARG A 94 27.09 -17.41 -3.96
C ARG A 94 26.38 -18.68 -4.41
N LYS A 95 25.04 -18.65 -4.55
CA LYS A 95 24.26 -19.79 -5.06
C LYS A 95 24.71 -20.22 -6.46
N LEU A 96 24.88 -19.25 -7.36
CA LEU A 96 25.37 -19.53 -8.72
C LEU A 96 26.77 -20.14 -8.71
N TYR A 97 27.66 -19.66 -7.83
CA TYR A 97 28.99 -20.23 -7.67
C TYR A 97 28.95 -21.67 -7.15
N GLU A 98 28.10 -21.96 -6.17
CA GLU A 98 27.89 -23.31 -5.63
C GLU A 98 27.40 -24.29 -6.72
N GLU A 99 26.49 -23.83 -7.57
CA GLU A 99 25.98 -24.64 -8.69
C GLU A 99 27.04 -24.89 -9.78
N LEU A 100 27.75 -23.85 -10.21
CA LEU A 100 28.63 -23.92 -11.39
C LEU A 100 30.03 -24.45 -11.07
N VAL A 101 30.62 -24.01 -9.97
CA VAL A 101 32.02 -24.32 -9.62
C VAL A 101 32.09 -25.54 -8.70
N LEU A 102 31.29 -25.52 -7.64
CA LEU A 102 31.26 -26.61 -6.66
C LEU A 102 30.38 -27.78 -7.12
N LYS A 103 29.60 -27.62 -8.21
CA LYS A 103 28.71 -28.65 -8.79
C LYS A 103 27.75 -29.25 -7.75
N VAL A 104 27.38 -28.46 -6.75
CA VAL A 104 26.39 -28.89 -5.76
C VAL A 104 25.04 -28.92 -6.47
N PRO A 105 24.34 -30.08 -6.51
CA PRO A 105 23.05 -30.16 -7.16
C PRO A 105 22.06 -29.26 -6.44
N LYS A 106 21.37 -28.41 -7.20
CA LYS A 106 20.29 -27.57 -6.68
C LYS A 106 19.20 -28.46 -6.10
N ALA A 107 18.91 -28.31 -4.81
CA ALA A 107 17.81 -29.02 -4.18
C ALA A 107 16.48 -28.51 -4.76
N GLU A 108 15.77 -29.37 -5.49
CA GLU A 108 14.39 -29.13 -5.89
C GLU A 108 13.49 -29.18 -4.65
N LEU A 109 13.18 -28.00 -4.11
CA LEU A 109 12.23 -27.86 -3.03
C LEU A 109 10.81 -28.12 -3.59
N VAL A 110 10.32 -29.35 -3.45
CA VAL A 110 8.91 -29.68 -3.67
C VAL A 110 8.12 -29.13 -2.49
N GLN A 111 7.18 -28.24 -2.76
CA GLN A 111 6.28 -27.70 -1.73
C GLN A 111 5.29 -28.80 -1.29
N ILE A 112 5.60 -29.49 -0.20
CA ILE A 112 4.71 -30.47 0.41
C ILE A 112 3.69 -29.70 1.25
N GLY A 113 2.61 -29.23 0.60
CA GLY A 113 1.48 -28.60 1.30
C GLY A 113 0.69 -27.57 0.50
N SER A 114 -0.23 -28.03 -0.36
CA SER A 114 -1.63 -27.58 -0.51
C SER A 114 -2.28 -28.27 -1.72
N THR A 115 -2.76 -29.50 -1.53
CA THR A 115 -3.75 -30.08 -2.44
C THR A 115 -5.06 -29.32 -2.27
N SER A 116 -5.27 -28.25 -3.03
CA SER A 116 -6.58 -27.60 -3.15
C SER A 116 -6.93 -27.26 -4.60
N LYS A 117 -7.76 -28.15 -5.17
CA LYS A 117 -8.70 -27.97 -6.29
C LYS A 117 -8.12 -27.82 -7.71
N THR A 118 -7.73 -28.96 -8.29
CA THR A 118 -7.96 -29.23 -9.71
C THR A 118 -9.43 -29.65 -9.89
N ALA A 119 -10.31 -28.67 -10.09
CA ALA A 119 -11.64 -28.87 -10.65
C ALA A 119 -11.89 -27.72 -11.62
N LYS A 120 -11.41 -27.88 -12.84
CA LYS A 120 -11.92 -27.16 -14.01
C LYS A 120 -12.18 -28.18 -15.10
N GLU A 121 -13.47 -28.35 -15.31
CA GLU A 121 -14.17 -29.07 -16.36
C GLU A 121 -13.54 -28.84 -17.74
N GLU A 122 -13.08 -29.93 -18.35
CA GLU A 122 -12.80 -29.99 -19.77
C GLU A 122 -14.12 -30.29 -20.49
N LYS A 123 -14.72 -29.26 -21.11
CA LYS A 123 -15.82 -29.46 -22.05
C LYS A 123 -15.26 -30.08 -23.32
N VAL A 124 -15.62 -31.33 -23.57
CA VAL A 124 -15.38 -32.04 -24.83
C VAL A 124 -16.26 -31.43 -25.94
N PRO A 125 -15.70 -31.08 -27.11
CA PRO A 125 -16.51 -30.79 -28.29
C PRO A 125 -16.75 -32.07 -29.11
N VAL A 126 -18.03 -32.42 -29.31
CA VAL A 126 -18.52 -33.19 -30.47
C VAL A 126 -19.76 -32.49 -30.99
#